data_AF-A0A7C1U109-F1
#
_entry.id   AF-A0A7C1U109-F1
#
_cell.length_a   1.000
_cell.length_b   1.000
_cell.length_c   1.000
_cell.angle_alpha   90.00
_cell.angle_beta   90.00
_cell.angle_gamma   90.00
#
_symmetry.space_group_name_H-M   'P 1'
#
loop_
_entity.id
_entity.type
_entity.pdbx_description
1 polymer ?
#
loop_
_entity_poly.entity_id
_entity_poly.type
_entity_poly.pdbx_seq_one_letter_code
_entity_poly.pdbx_strand_id
1 'polypeptide(L)'
;MKHFILILGLLAAWPVGAGELYAEIPARVWAEPRDGHSLSRLEGLGELVKALGVDGRQRLLIHYPGGEEGSLRAAELRSWLVALGIASRHIELVPGGNGTAALGISLDEGVAP
;
A
#
# COMPACT_ATOMS: atom_id res chain seq x y z
N MET A 1 28.89 24.25 -44.53
CA MET A 1 27.47 23.83 -44.50
C MET A 1 27.06 23.60 -43.07
N LYS A 2 25.97 24.26 -42.67
CA LYS A 2 25.06 23.95 -41.55
C LYS A 2 25.60 24.09 -40.11
N HIS A 3 25.45 25.29 -39.55
CA HIS A 3 25.15 25.46 -38.13
C HIS A 3 23.93 24.61 -37.75
N PHE A 4 23.99 23.85 -36.66
CA PHE A 4 22.79 23.32 -35.99
C PHE A 4 23.12 23.12 -34.50
N ILE A 5 23.13 24.22 -33.75
CA ILE A 5 22.09 24.57 -32.77
C ILE A 5 22.05 23.57 -31.60
N LEU A 6 22.68 24.02 -30.51
CA LEU A 6 22.39 23.66 -29.12
C LEU A 6 20.88 23.72 -28.88
N ILE A 7 20.24 22.57 -28.64
CA ILE A 7 18.93 22.55 -27.97
C ILE A 7 19.17 22.26 -26.50
N LEU A 8 19.36 23.37 -25.81
CA LEU A 8 18.90 23.73 -24.49
C LEU A 8 18.03 22.66 -23.80
N GLY A 9 18.50 22.23 -22.62
CA GLY A 9 17.81 21.31 -21.75
C GLY A 9 16.39 21.77 -21.45
N LEU A 10 15.43 20.99 -21.94
CA LEU A 10 14.13 20.91 -21.33
C LEU A 10 14.30 19.98 -20.12
N LEU A 11 14.57 20.57 -18.95
CA LEU A 11 14.26 19.91 -17.68
C LEU A 11 12.75 19.63 -17.74
N ALA A 12 12.39 18.45 -18.23
CA ALA A 12 11.09 17.88 -17.91
C ALA A 12 11.13 17.68 -16.40
N ALA A 13 10.64 18.68 -15.69
CA ALA A 13 10.08 18.48 -14.37
C ALA A 13 8.92 17.51 -14.59
N TRP A 14 9.24 16.22 -14.64
CA TRP A 14 8.24 15.22 -14.33
C TRP A 14 7.71 15.67 -12.98
N PRO A 15 6.40 15.90 -12.83
CA PRO A 15 5.85 15.82 -11.51
C PRO A 15 6.22 14.42 -11.07
N VAL A 16 7.20 14.32 -10.16
CA VAL A 16 7.25 13.20 -9.24
C VAL A 16 5.88 13.27 -8.61
N GLY A 17 4.96 12.43 -9.11
CA GLY A 17 3.70 12.22 -8.44
C GLY A 17 4.10 11.91 -7.02
N ALA A 18 3.62 12.70 -6.06
CA ALA A 18 3.56 12.27 -4.68
C ALA A 18 2.68 11.00 -4.72
N GLY A 19 3.33 9.87 -4.99
CA GLY A 19 2.66 8.60 -5.14
C GLY A 19 2.11 8.29 -3.76
N GLU A 20 0.80 8.35 -3.65
CA GLU A 20 0.08 7.82 -2.51
C GLU A 20 0.66 6.42 -2.27
N LEU A 21 1.35 6.23 -1.13
CA LEU A 21 2.01 4.97 -0.84
C LEU A 21 0.94 3.89 -0.88
N TYR A 22 1.02 3.02 -1.88
CA TYR A 22 0.04 1.97 -2.13
C TYR A 22 0.76 0.68 -2.45
N ALA A 23 0.43 -0.37 -1.70
CA ALA A 23 0.91 -1.73 -1.97
C ALA A 23 -0.26 -2.61 -2.40
N GLU A 24 -0.10 -3.32 -3.51
CA GLU A 24 -1.09 -4.29 -3.99
C GLU A 24 -0.63 -5.72 -3.69
N ILE A 25 -1.53 -6.55 -3.18
CA ILE A 25 -1.30 -7.97 -2.95
C ILE A 25 -2.27 -8.76 -3.83
N PRO A 26 -1.80 -9.27 -4.99
CA PRO A 26 -2.65 -10.00 -5.92
C PRO A 26 -3.26 -11.26 -5.31
N ALA A 27 -4.47 -11.63 -5.75
CA ALA A 27 -5.19 -12.81 -5.26
C ALA A 27 -4.37 -14.11 -5.36
N ARG A 28 -3.61 -14.30 -6.45
CA ARG A 28 -2.76 -15.50 -6.64
C ARG A 28 -1.76 -15.71 -5.52
N VAL A 29 -1.27 -14.61 -4.93
CA VAL A 29 -0.32 -14.69 -3.85
C VAL A 29 -1.03 -15.42 -2.71
N TRP A 30 -2.33 -15.15 -2.47
CA TRP A 30 -3.13 -15.74 -1.37
C TRP A 30 -3.48 -17.22 -1.54
N ALA A 31 -3.15 -17.82 -2.68
CA ALA A 31 -3.36 -19.25 -2.92
C ALA A 31 -2.25 -20.15 -2.33
N GLU A 32 -1.16 -19.57 -1.83
CA GLU A 32 -0.03 -20.30 -1.23
C GLU A 32 -0.05 -20.19 0.31
N PRO A 33 0.39 -21.24 1.06
CA PRO A 33 0.56 -21.17 2.50
C PRO A 33 1.53 -20.05 2.88
N ARG A 34 1.11 -19.18 3.80
CA ARG A 34 1.88 -18.01 4.23
C ARG A 34 2.14 -18.04 5.73
N ASP A 35 3.25 -17.40 6.12
CA ASP A 35 3.53 -16.97 7.48
C ASP A 35 3.81 -15.45 7.52
N GLY A 36 3.87 -14.88 8.72
CA GLY A 36 4.17 -13.46 8.91
C GLY A 36 5.54 -13.03 8.34
N HIS A 37 6.47 -13.97 8.17
CA HIS A 37 7.78 -13.73 7.56
C HIS A 37 7.67 -13.49 6.04
N SER A 38 6.71 -14.14 5.39
CA SER A 38 6.48 -13.97 3.95
C SER A 38 5.92 -12.59 3.62
N LEU A 39 5.18 -11.98 4.54
CA LEU A 39 4.62 -10.63 4.37
C LEU A 39 5.65 -9.52 4.40
N SER A 40 6.69 -9.63 5.24
CA SER A 40 7.71 -8.58 5.34
C SER A 40 8.51 -8.40 4.03
N ARG A 41 8.36 -9.34 3.09
CA ARG A 41 8.95 -9.30 1.75
C ARG A 41 7.99 -8.76 0.69
N LEU A 42 6.75 -8.44 1.05
CA LEU A 42 5.81 -7.81 0.13
C LEU A 42 6.31 -6.40 -0.22
N GLU A 43 6.37 -6.14 -1.51
CA GLU A 43 6.78 -4.84 -2.04
C GLU A 43 5.87 -3.74 -1.50
N GLY A 44 6.46 -2.61 -1.11
CA GLY A 44 5.73 -1.46 -0.56
C GLY A 44 5.27 -1.57 0.89
N LEU A 45 5.06 -2.79 1.43
CA LEU A 45 4.56 -2.95 2.81
C LEU A 45 5.55 -2.38 3.85
N GLY A 46 6.85 -2.66 3.69
CA GLY A 46 7.86 -2.13 4.61
C GLY A 46 7.88 -0.60 4.69
N GLU A 47 7.70 0.08 3.55
CA GLU A 47 7.66 1.55 3.49
C GLU A 47 6.38 2.11 4.11
N LEU A 48 5.23 1.46 3.88
CA LEU A 48 3.96 1.80 4.54
C LEU A 48 4.05 1.67 6.06
N VAL A 49 4.66 0.59 6.57
CA VAL A 49 4.85 0.38 8.02
C VAL A 49 5.79 1.42 8.62
N LYS A 50 6.88 1.77 7.92
CA LYS A 50 7.79 2.84 8.36
C LYS A 50 7.07 4.19 8.42
N ALA A 51 6.27 4.52 7.40
CA ALA A 51 5.54 5.78 7.32
C ALA A 51 4.46 5.91 8.40
N LEU A 52 3.75 4.81 8.73
CA LEU A 52 2.76 4.78 9.82
C LEU A 52 3.34 5.22 11.18
N GLY A 53 4.63 4.96 11.42
CA GLY A 53 5.32 5.22 12.68
C GLY A 53 5.75 6.67 12.91
N VAL A 54 5.70 7.53 11.90
CA VAL A 54 6.28 8.90 11.99
C VAL A 54 5.41 9.83 12.84
N ASP A 55 4.08 9.72 12.74
CA ASP A 55 3.15 10.72 13.30
C ASP A 55 2.07 10.16 14.24
N GLY A 56 1.93 8.82 14.32
CA GLY A 56 0.98 8.12 15.21
C GLY A 56 -0.51 8.39 14.98
N ARG A 57 -0.85 9.32 14.07
CA ARG A 57 -2.22 9.73 13.70
C ARG A 57 -2.74 9.03 12.45
N GLN A 58 -1.84 8.50 11.64
CA GLN A 58 -2.18 7.82 10.38
C GLN A 58 -2.81 6.46 10.65
N ARG A 59 -3.67 6.02 9.73
CA ARG A 59 -4.23 4.66 9.72
C ARG A 59 -3.78 3.93 8.48
N LEU A 60 -3.43 2.67 8.64
CA LEU A 60 -3.23 1.74 7.54
C LEU A 60 -4.59 1.21 7.10
N LEU A 61 -4.96 1.50 5.85
CA LEU A 61 -6.18 1.02 5.24
C LEU A 61 -5.88 -0.27 4.48
N ILE A 62 -6.67 -1.32 4.72
CA ILE A 62 -6.67 -2.55 3.93
C ILE A 62 -7.93 -2.56 3.06
N HIS A 63 -7.75 -2.27 1.78
CA HIS A 63 -8.79 -2.33 0.78
C HIS A 63 -8.97 -3.77 0.33
N TYR A 64 -10.20 -4.26 0.29
CA TYR A 64 -10.49 -5.63 -0.11
C TYR A 64 -11.70 -5.73 -1.05
N PRO A 65 -11.72 -6.71 -1.97
CA PRO A 65 -12.91 -7.02 -2.73
C PRO A 65 -13.98 -7.51 -1.75
N GLY A 66 -15.23 -7.13 -1.95
CA GLY A 66 -16.33 -7.68 -1.13
C GLY A 66 -16.44 -9.21 -1.24
N GLY A 67 -17.33 -9.77 -0.43
CA GLY A 67 -17.54 -11.22 -0.36
C GLY A 67 -16.63 -11.92 0.66
N GLU A 68 -16.97 -13.17 0.98
CA GLU A 68 -16.36 -13.91 2.10
C GLU A 68 -14.86 -14.11 1.93
N GLU A 69 -14.41 -14.47 0.73
CA GLU A 69 -12.99 -14.72 0.45
C GLU A 69 -12.14 -13.44 0.58
N GLY A 70 -12.67 -12.29 0.15
CA GLY A 70 -12.01 -11.00 0.32
C GLY A 70 -11.92 -10.59 1.79
N SER A 71 -13.03 -10.70 2.52
CA SER A 71 -13.09 -10.41 3.96
C SER A 71 -12.15 -11.30 4.77
N LEU A 72 -12.08 -12.60 4.46
CA LEU A 72 -11.20 -13.54 5.14
C LEU A 72 -9.73 -13.18 4.95
N ARG A 73 -9.31 -12.94 3.70
CA ARG A 73 -7.93 -12.54 3.37
C ARG A 73 -7.55 -11.20 4.02
N ALA A 74 -8.47 -10.24 4.05
CA ALA A 74 -8.24 -8.97 4.73
C ALA A 74 -8.07 -9.12 6.25
N ALA A 75 -8.89 -9.97 6.88
CA ALA A 75 -8.78 -10.27 8.31
C ALA A 75 -7.48 -11.01 8.65
N GLU A 76 -7.04 -11.92 7.77
CA GLU A 76 -5.77 -12.63 7.89
C GLU A 76 -4.59 -11.65 7.80
N LEU A 77 -4.59 -10.77 6.79
CA LEU A 77 -3.57 -9.71 6.66
C LEU A 77 -3.49 -8.84 7.92
N ARG A 78 -4.64 -8.37 8.43
CA ARG A 78 -4.69 -7.59 9.67
C ARG A 78 -4.10 -8.34 10.84
N SER A 79 -4.40 -9.63 10.98
CA SER A 79 -3.88 -10.46 12.08
C SER A 79 -2.36 -10.57 12.03
N TRP A 80 -1.78 -10.72 10.84
CA TRP A 80 -0.34 -10.75 10.69
C TRP A 80 0.34 -9.39 10.92
N LEU A 81 -0.26 -8.29 10.45
CA LEU A 81 0.25 -6.94 10.74
C LEU A 81 0.26 -6.64 12.25
N VAL A 82 -0.75 -7.15 12.98
CA VAL A 82 -0.77 -7.10 14.44
C VAL A 82 0.38 -7.92 15.05
N ALA A 83 0.63 -9.12 14.55
CA ALA A 83 1.75 -9.95 14.99
C ALA A 83 3.12 -9.30 14.70
N LEU A 84 3.21 -8.44 13.68
CA LEU A 84 4.40 -7.64 13.35
C LEU A 84 4.51 -6.35 14.17
N GLY A 85 3.60 -6.10 15.11
CA GLY A 85 3.66 -5.00 16.07
C GLY A 85 2.79 -3.78 15.73
N ILE A 86 2.00 -3.83 14.65
CA ILE A 86 1.08 -2.74 14.32
C ILE A 86 -0.17 -2.85 15.18
N ALA A 87 -0.41 -1.86 16.04
CA ALA A 87 -1.60 -1.87 16.89
C ALA A 87 -2.87 -1.88 16.04
N SER A 88 -3.79 -2.80 16.31
CA SER A 88 -5.02 -2.96 15.51
C SER A 88 -5.86 -1.68 15.37
N ARG A 89 -5.79 -0.74 16.32
CA ARG A 89 -6.51 0.54 16.25
C ARG A 89 -6.05 1.44 15.09
N HIS A 90 -4.86 1.18 14.56
CA HIS A 90 -4.32 1.88 13.39
C HIS A 90 -4.59 1.12 12.08
N ILE A 91 -5.36 0.03 12.11
CA ILE A 91 -5.66 -0.76 10.91
C ILE A 91 -7.17 -0.73 10.68
N GLU A 92 -7.57 -0.30 9.50
CA GLU A 92 -8.97 -0.24 9.08
C GLU A 92 -9.20 -1.13 7.85
N LEU A 93 -10.28 -1.91 7.85
CA LEU A 93 -10.66 -2.75 6.72
C LEU A 93 -11.71 -2.02 5.89
N VAL A 94 -11.39 -1.71 4.64
CA VAL A 94 -12.25 -0.94 3.74
C VAL A 94 -12.78 -1.85 2.62
N PRO A 95 -14.09 -2.19 2.62
CA PRO A 95 -14.68 -2.91 1.51
C PRO A 95 -14.80 -2.00 0.28
N GLY A 96 -14.74 -2.59 -0.91
CA GLY A 96 -14.96 -1.87 -2.17
C GLY A 96 -13.67 -1.58 -2.93
N GLY A 97 -12.73 -2.53 -2.94
CA GLY A 97 -11.51 -2.47 -3.73
C GLY A 97 -11.73 -2.10 -5.22
N ASN A 98 -10.65 -1.89 -5.95
CA ASN A 98 -10.62 -1.33 -7.32
C ASN A 98 -11.22 -2.22 -8.45
N GLY A 99 -12.16 -3.12 -8.14
CA GLY A 99 -12.71 -4.09 -9.09
C GLY A 99 -11.83 -5.31 -9.35
N THR A 100 -10.67 -5.40 -8.71
CA THR A 100 -9.80 -6.59 -8.74
C THR A 100 -10.03 -7.48 -7.52
N ALA A 101 -9.60 -8.74 -7.61
CA ALA A 101 -9.61 -9.66 -6.48
C ALA A 101 -8.43 -9.45 -5.50
N ALA A 102 -7.58 -8.44 -5.75
CA ALA A 102 -6.39 -8.13 -4.96
C ALA A 102 -6.73 -7.37 -3.68
N LEU A 103 -5.87 -7.49 -2.67
CA LEU A 103 -5.90 -6.57 -1.53
C LEU A 103 -5.06 -5.33 -1.85
N GLY A 104 -5.51 -4.18 -1.37
CA GLY A 104 -4.75 -2.93 -1.40
C GLY A 104 -4.36 -2.50 0.01
N ILE A 105 -3.21 -1.87 0.16
CA ILE A 105 -2.78 -1.25 1.41
C ILE A 105 -2.38 0.19 1.14
N SER A 106 -2.96 1.13 1.87
CA SER A 106 -2.60 2.55 1.83
C SER A 106 -2.52 3.15 3.23
N LEU A 107 -2.05 4.39 3.32
CA LEU A 107 -2.14 5.20 4.53
C LEU A 107 -3.23 6.24 4.35
N ASP A 108 -4.13 6.34 5.31
CA ASP A 108 -4.96 7.51 5.51
C ASP A 108 -4.16 8.53 6.33
N GLU A 109 -3.95 9.72 5.78
CA GLU A 109 -3.20 10.78 6.47
C GLU A 109 -3.89 11.22 7.76
N GLY A 110 -5.18 10.90 7.93
CA GLY A 110 -5.98 11.35 9.05
C GLY A 110 -6.21 12.85 8.92
N VAL A 111 -7.46 13.27 8.72
CA VAL A 111 -7.81 14.69 8.69
C VAL A 111 -7.32 15.33 10.00
N ALA A 112 -6.36 16.25 9.91
CA ALA A 112 -5.98 17.09 11.05
C ALA A 112 -7.24 17.84 11.51
N PRO A 113 -7.53 17.89 12.83
CA PRO A 113 -8.69 18.60 13.34
C PRO A 113 -8.67 20.10 13.02
#